data_AF-A0A502HVU4-F1
#
_entry.id   AF-A0A502HVU4-F1
#
_cell.length_a   1.000
_cell.length_b   1.000
_cell.length_c   1.000
_cell.angle_alpha   90.00
_cell.angle_beta   90.00
_cell.angle_gamma   90.00
#
_symmetry.space_group_name_H-M   'P 1'
#
loop_
_entity.id
_entity.type
_entity.pdbx_description
1 polymer ?
#
loop_
_entity_poly.entity_id
_entity_poly.type
_entity_poly.pdbx_seq_one_letter_code
_entity_poly.pdbx_strand_id
1 'polypeptide(L)'
;MFKQLALTALLAVAALTGGCASVKMADDTQDAQAKSFQVAPDKANIYVYRNESMGAGVKMPVTLNGKPVGQTVAKSYLMLAVPAGQQTLVSSAENDSELKLTAEAGKNYFVWQEVKVGFIKARNSPQVVDDQTGRAGVAESKLIQAQ
;
A
#
# COMPACT_ATOMS: atom_id res chain seq x y z
N MET A 1 65.46 10.28 11.54
CA MET A 1 64.71 11.52 11.87
C MET A 1 64.25 12.16 10.58
N PHE A 2 62.97 12.05 10.21
CA PHE A 2 62.16 13.10 9.57
C PHE A 2 60.70 12.61 9.54
N LYS A 3 59.80 13.54 9.84
CA LYS A 3 58.42 13.34 10.30
C LYS A 3 57.46 12.77 9.23
N GLN A 4 56.55 11.94 9.72
CA GLN A 4 55.11 11.84 9.39
C GLN A 4 54.61 12.47 8.08
N LEU A 5 54.03 11.65 7.20
CA LEU A 5 52.84 12.02 6.43
C LEU A 5 51.95 10.79 6.26
N ALA A 6 50.94 10.71 7.12
CA ALA A 6 49.77 9.88 6.92
C ALA A 6 48.99 10.45 5.72
N LEU A 7 48.65 9.62 4.74
CA LEU A 7 47.60 9.93 3.78
C LEU A 7 46.77 8.68 3.50
N THR A 8 45.84 8.47 4.42
CA THR A 8 44.70 7.57 4.30
C THR A 8 43.83 8.05 3.15
N ALA A 9 43.77 7.32 2.04
CA ALA A 9 42.77 7.50 1.01
C ALA A 9 41.97 6.20 0.87
N LEU A 10 41.15 5.94 1.88
CA LEU A 10 40.10 4.93 1.83
C LEU A 10 39.02 5.47 0.87
N LEU A 11 39.08 5.10 -0.42
CA LEU A 11 37.97 5.34 -1.32
C LEU A 11 36.79 4.49 -0.85
N ALA A 12 35.93 5.09 -0.04
CA ALA A 12 34.62 4.56 0.29
C ALA A 12 33.81 4.51 -1.00
N VAL A 13 33.66 3.31 -1.57
CA VAL A 13 32.63 3.00 -2.54
C VAL A 13 31.31 3.10 -1.78
N ALA A 14 30.72 4.29 -1.74
CA ALA A 14 29.36 4.48 -1.32
C ALA A 14 28.47 3.86 -2.41
N ALA A 15 28.25 2.54 -2.30
CA ALA A 15 27.15 1.89 -2.99
C ALA A 15 25.87 2.57 -2.51
N LEU A 16 25.34 3.47 -3.34
CA LEU A 16 23.97 3.96 -3.22
C LEU A 16 23.03 2.79 -3.54
N THR A 17 22.95 1.80 -2.66
CA THR A 17 21.78 0.92 -2.59
C THR A 17 20.68 1.72 -1.92
N GLY A 18 20.20 2.76 -2.62
CA GLY A 18 18.89 3.31 -2.36
C GLY A 18 17.93 2.17 -2.60
N GLY A 19 17.48 1.52 -1.53
CA GLY A 19 16.48 0.48 -1.62
C GLY A 19 15.29 1.09 -2.32
N CYS A 20 15.06 0.73 -3.59
CA CYS A 20 13.74 0.86 -4.16
C CYS A 20 12.85 0.18 -3.15
N ALA A 21 11.96 0.96 -2.54
CA ALA A 21 10.96 0.43 -1.65
C ALA A 21 9.97 -0.36 -2.52
N SER A 22 10.42 -1.45 -3.13
CA SER A 22 9.63 -2.28 -4.03
C SER A 22 8.86 -3.29 -3.21
N VAL A 23 7.60 -3.44 -3.57
CA VAL A 23 6.74 -4.56 -3.18
C VAL A 23 6.57 -5.43 -4.43
N LYS A 24 6.23 -6.70 -4.24
CA LYS A 24 6.00 -7.58 -5.38
C LYS A 24 4.69 -7.18 -6.05
N MET A 25 4.79 -6.67 -7.28
CA MET A 25 3.61 -6.34 -8.08
C MET A 25 3.02 -7.60 -8.70
N ALA A 26 1.70 -7.61 -8.86
CA ALA A 26 1.03 -8.60 -9.69
C ALA A 26 1.32 -8.33 -11.18
N ASP A 27 1.13 -9.33 -12.03
CA ASP A 27 1.25 -9.13 -13.48
C ASP A 27 0.03 -8.36 -14.05
N ASP A 28 0.14 -7.89 -15.29
CA ASP A 28 -0.92 -7.10 -15.93
C ASP A 28 -2.21 -7.90 -16.16
N THR A 29 -2.15 -9.23 -16.26
CA THR A 29 -3.35 -10.08 -16.41
C THR A 29 -4.12 -10.11 -15.09
N GLN A 30 -3.41 -10.28 -13.97
CA GLN A 30 -3.97 -10.24 -12.62
C GLN A 30 -4.54 -8.85 -12.29
N ASP A 31 -3.82 -7.77 -12.65
CA ASP A 31 -4.27 -6.37 -12.51
C ASP A 31 -5.58 -6.14 -13.29
N ALA A 32 -5.63 -6.55 -14.56
CA ALA A 32 -6.82 -6.44 -15.40
C ALA A 32 -8.01 -7.24 -14.85
N GLN A 33 -7.77 -8.47 -14.37
CA GLN A 33 -8.80 -9.28 -13.75
C GLN A 33 -9.36 -8.62 -12.48
N ALA A 34 -8.50 -8.11 -11.60
CA ALA A 34 -8.92 -7.41 -10.40
C ALA A 34 -9.72 -6.13 -10.70
N LYS A 35 -9.39 -5.42 -11.80
CA LYS A 35 -10.10 -4.24 -12.31
C LYS A 35 -11.38 -4.54 -13.09
N SER A 36 -11.73 -5.81 -13.28
CA SER A 36 -13.08 -6.18 -13.71
C SER A 36 -14.12 -5.93 -12.62
N PHE A 37 -13.67 -5.77 -11.36
CA PHE A 37 -14.50 -5.57 -10.18
C PHE A 37 -15.56 -6.67 -9.98
N GLN A 38 -15.30 -7.86 -10.52
CA GLN A 38 -16.15 -9.03 -10.29
C GLN A 38 -15.98 -9.50 -8.85
N VAL A 39 -17.10 -9.79 -8.21
CA VAL A 39 -17.16 -10.24 -6.82
C VAL A 39 -17.84 -11.61 -6.77
N ALA A 40 -17.25 -12.54 -6.03
CA ALA A 40 -17.86 -13.84 -5.82
C ALA A 40 -19.15 -13.68 -5.00
N PRO A 41 -20.24 -14.42 -5.31
CA PRO A 41 -21.53 -14.24 -4.64
C PRO A 41 -21.50 -14.41 -3.11
N ASP A 42 -20.54 -15.16 -2.56
CA ASP A 42 -20.39 -15.43 -1.13
C ASP A 42 -19.31 -14.57 -0.44
N LYS A 43 -18.68 -13.66 -1.18
CA LYS A 43 -17.59 -12.79 -0.70
C LYS A 43 -17.92 -11.32 -0.91
N ALA A 44 -17.14 -10.47 -0.27
CA ALA A 44 -16.95 -9.10 -0.69
C ALA A 44 -15.50 -8.90 -1.14
N ASN A 45 -15.24 -7.88 -1.96
CA ASN A 45 -13.88 -7.41 -2.19
C ASN A 45 -13.66 -6.08 -1.48
N ILE A 46 -12.50 -5.91 -0.85
CA ILE A 46 -12.02 -4.63 -0.35
C ILE A 46 -10.81 -4.22 -1.20
N TYR A 47 -10.93 -3.10 -1.89
CA TYR A 47 -9.86 -2.46 -2.63
C TYR A 47 -9.23 -1.38 -1.77
N VAL A 48 -8.02 -1.63 -1.26
CA VAL A 48 -7.24 -0.60 -0.54
C VAL A 48 -6.30 0.04 -1.53
N TYR A 49 -6.52 1.29 -1.88
CA TYR A 49 -5.75 1.96 -2.93
C TYR A 49 -5.10 3.25 -2.46
N ARG A 50 -3.97 3.55 -3.09
CA ARG A 50 -3.22 4.79 -2.92
C ARG A 50 -2.81 5.29 -4.29
N ASN A 51 -3.64 6.14 -4.87
CA ASN A 51 -3.42 6.74 -6.19
C ASN A 51 -2.60 8.03 -6.13
N GLU A 52 -1.98 8.36 -5.00
CA GLU A 52 -1.17 9.58 -4.83
C GLU A 52 0.32 9.33 -5.04
N SER A 53 1.03 10.36 -5.52
CA SER A 53 2.50 10.38 -5.58
C SER A 53 3.14 10.91 -4.28
N MET A 54 2.36 11.55 -3.41
CA MET A 54 2.86 12.06 -2.13
C MET A 54 3.37 10.89 -1.27
N GLY A 55 4.53 11.07 -0.65
CA GLY A 55 5.16 10.04 0.18
C GLY A 55 5.67 8.82 -0.60
N ALA A 56 6.03 8.95 -1.88
CA ALA A 56 6.42 7.82 -2.75
C ALA A 56 7.51 6.89 -2.19
N GLY A 57 8.41 7.40 -1.33
CA GLY A 57 9.42 6.58 -0.64
C GLY A 57 8.91 5.78 0.57
N VAL A 58 7.63 5.89 0.93
CA VAL A 58 7.03 5.28 2.12
C VAL A 58 6.17 4.09 1.73
N LYS A 59 6.53 2.89 2.22
CA LYS A 59 5.66 1.72 2.28
C LYS A 59 4.73 1.84 3.47
N MET A 60 3.45 1.56 3.27
CA MET A 60 2.46 1.56 4.35
C MET A 60 1.90 0.13 4.51
N PRO A 61 2.35 -0.62 5.53
CA PRO A 61 1.78 -1.93 5.83
C PRO A 61 0.27 -1.85 6.08
N VAL A 62 -0.43 -2.86 5.59
CA VAL A 62 -1.86 -3.03 5.76
C VAL A 62 -2.10 -4.38 6.41
N THR A 63 -2.93 -4.39 7.45
CA THR A 63 -3.47 -5.60 8.05
C THR A 63 -4.98 -5.62 7.92
N LEU A 64 -5.52 -6.83 7.82
CA LEU A 64 -6.95 -7.10 7.86
C LEU A 64 -7.22 -8.10 8.98
N ASN A 65 -8.04 -7.70 9.95
CA ASN A 65 -8.36 -8.48 11.15
C ASN A 65 -7.09 -8.98 11.87
N GLY A 66 -6.09 -8.10 12.01
CA GLY A 66 -4.81 -8.40 12.65
C GLY A 66 -3.83 -9.24 11.83
N LYS A 67 -4.19 -9.65 10.61
CA LYS A 67 -3.31 -10.41 9.70
C LYS A 67 -2.69 -9.47 8.66
N PRO A 68 -1.36 -9.52 8.43
CA PRO A 68 -0.74 -8.79 7.33
C PRO A 68 -1.32 -9.24 5.98
N VAL A 69 -1.65 -8.29 5.11
CA VAL A 69 -2.18 -8.56 3.76
C VAL A 69 -1.36 -7.92 2.64
N GLY A 70 -0.39 -7.08 3.00
CA GLY A 70 0.49 -6.41 2.06
C GLY A 70 0.97 -5.06 2.58
N GLN A 71 1.65 -4.33 1.70
CA GLN A 71 2.11 -2.97 1.96
C GLN A 71 1.85 -2.15 0.71
N THR A 72 1.15 -1.04 0.83
CA THR A 72 0.92 -0.13 -0.28
C THR A 72 2.12 0.78 -0.50
N VAL A 73 2.40 1.08 -1.75
CA VAL A 73 3.35 2.11 -2.22
C VAL A 73 2.59 3.15 -3.06
N ALA A 74 3.25 4.22 -3.50
CA ALA A 74 2.60 5.18 -4.40
C ALA A 74 2.06 4.50 -5.66
N LYS A 75 0.89 4.95 -6.12
CA LYS A 75 0.20 4.45 -7.33
C LYS A 75 -0.05 2.94 -7.32
N SER A 76 -0.43 2.39 -6.16
CA SER A 76 -0.68 0.96 -6.01
C SER A 76 -1.96 0.65 -5.23
N TYR A 77 -2.45 -0.58 -5.36
CA TYR A 77 -3.60 -1.06 -4.60
C TYR A 77 -3.49 -2.55 -4.25
N LEU A 78 -4.24 -2.94 -3.21
CA LEU A 78 -4.50 -4.33 -2.82
C LEU A 78 -5.97 -4.66 -3.12
N MET A 79 -6.25 -5.89 -3.56
CA MET A 79 -7.60 -6.43 -3.64
C MET A 79 -7.72 -7.61 -2.67
N LEU A 80 -8.62 -7.48 -1.69
CA LEU A 80 -8.80 -8.46 -0.62
C LEU A 80 -10.19 -9.08 -0.72
N ALA A 81 -10.28 -10.37 -1.03
CA ALA A 81 -11.54 -11.10 -0.98
C ALA A 81 -11.81 -11.54 0.47
N VAL A 82 -12.97 -11.18 1.02
CA VAL A 82 -13.33 -11.37 2.43
C VAL A 82 -14.71 -12.01 2.56
N PRO A 83 -14.98 -12.76 3.64
CA PRO A 83 -16.34 -13.16 3.96
C PRO A 83 -17.20 -11.94 4.32
N ALA A 84 -18.52 -12.07 4.18
CA ALA A 84 -19.45 -11.09 4.72
C ALA A 84 -19.30 -10.98 6.26
N GLY A 85 -19.53 -9.79 6.79
CA GLY A 85 -19.40 -9.47 8.21
C GLY A 85 -18.41 -8.34 8.49
N GLN A 86 -18.13 -8.12 9.77
CA GLN A 86 -17.26 -7.04 10.20
C GLN A 86 -15.79 -7.32 9.83
N GLN A 87 -15.16 -6.33 9.22
CA GLN A 87 -13.75 -6.32 8.86
C GLN A 87 -13.08 -5.12 9.53
N THR A 88 -11.87 -5.34 10.04
CA THR A 88 -11.04 -4.29 10.64
C THR A 88 -9.77 -4.16 9.82
N LEU A 89 -9.65 -3.06 9.09
CA LEU A 89 -8.45 -2.71 8.33
C LEU A 89 -7.58 -1.81 9.20
N VAL A 90 -6.29 -2.11 9.32
CA VAL A 90 -5.32 -1.20 9.93
C VAL A 90 -4.23 -0.88 8.93
N SER A 91 -3.95 0.40 8.76
CA SER A 91 -2.90 0.91 7.90
C SER A 91 -1.86 1.64 8.75
N SER A 92 -0.60 1.25 8.60
CA SER A 92 0.51 1.70 9.44
C SER A 92 1.48 2.58 8.65
N ALA A 93 1.87 3.72 9.21
CA ALA A 93 2.87 4.63 8.67
C ALA A 93 3.65 5.30 9.81
N GLU A 94 3.69 6.63 9.89
CA GLU A 94 4.08 7.31 11.14
C GLU A 94 3.02 7.16 12.24
N ASN A 95 1.76 6.99 11.83
CA ASN A 95 0.64 6.62 12.69
C ASN A 95 0.04 5.28 12.25
N ASP A 96 -0.65 4.63 13.17
CA ASP A 96 -1.61 3.58 12.85
C ASP A 96 -3.01 4.19 12.71
N SER A 97 -3.73 3.79 11.68
CA SER A 97 -5.12 4.19 11.46
C SER A 97 -5.99 2.95 11.24
N GLU A 98 -7.01 2.83 12.09
CA GLU A 98 -8.00 1.75 12.02
C GLU A 98 -9.25 2.20 11.26
N LEU A 99 -9.73 1.35 10.35
CA LEU A 99 -10.99 1.51 9.65
C LEU A 99 -11.81 0.23 9.80
N LYS A 100 -13.00 0.35 10.40
CA LYS A 100 -13.97 -0.74 10.48
C LYS A 100 -14.99 -0.60 9.36
N LEU A 101 -15.29 -1.71 8.69
CA LEU A 101 -16.34 -1.77 7.68
C LEU A 101 -17.11 -3.08 7.83
N THR A 102 -18.41 -3.05 7.53
CA THR A 102 -19.24 -4.25 7.45
C THR A 102 -19.36 -4.64 5.99
N ALA A 103 -18.73 -5.76 5.63
CA ALA A 103 -18.75 -6.29 4.29
C ALA A 103 -20.03 -7.09 4.03
N GLU A 104 -20.72 -6.80 2.94
CA GLU A 104 -21.87 -7.58 2.46
C GLU A 104 -21.44 -8.46 1.29
N ALA A 105 -22.00 -9.68 1.23
CA ALA A 105 -21.73 -10.61 0.15
C ALA A 105 -22.17 -10.00 -1.20
N GLY A 106 -21.39 -10.24 -2.26
CA GLY A 106 -21.63 -9.70 -3.59
C GLY A 106 -21.33 -8.21 -3.74
N LYS A 107 -20.59 -7.57 -2.83
CA LYS A 107 -20.23 -6.13 -2.93
C LYS A 107 -18.73 -5.87 -3.00
N ASN A 108 -18.38 -4.76 -3.65
CA ASN A 108 -17.05 -4.18 -3.60
C ASN A 108 -17.05 -2.98 -2.65
N TYR A 109 -15.95 -2.81 -1.92
CA TYR A 109 -15.69 -1.66 -1.07
C TYR A 109 -14.36 -1.05 -1.48
N PHE A 110 -14.30 0.29 -1.50
CA PHE A 110 -13.11 1.02 -1.88
C PHE A 110 -12.62 1.84 -0.71
N VAL A 111 -11.39 1.57 -0.28
CA VAL A 111 -10.72 2.26 0.80
C VAL A 111 -9.60 3.08 0.21
N TRP A 112 -9.81 4.39 0.17
CA TRP A 112 -8.75 5.32 -0.18
C TRP A 112 -7.81 5.48 1.02
N GLN A 113 -6.57 5.04 0.86
CA GLN A 113 -5.51 5.28 1.83
C GLN A 113 -4.89 6.64 1.54
N GLU A 114 -5.57 7.69 2.00
CA GLU A 114 -5.11 9.06 1.83
C GLU A 114 -3.78 9.26 2.57
N VAL A 115 -2.80 9.83 1.86
CA VAL A 115 -1.50 10.16 2.46
C VAL A 115 -1.63 11.50 3.18
N LYS A 116 -1.07 11.60 4.38
CA LYS A 116 -1.01 12.85 5.14
C LYS A 116 0.45 13.22 5.42
N VAL A 117 0.71 14.51 5.59
CA VAL A 117 2.01 14.98 6.07
C VAL A 117 2.20 14.54 7.52
N GLY A 118 3.37 13.98 7.82
CA GLY A 118 3.82 13.68 9.19
C GLY A 118 5.06 14.48 9.54
N PHE A 119 5.57 14.28 10.76
CA PHE A 119 6.72 15.00 11.29
C PHE A 119 8.06 14.39 10.85
N ILE A 120 8.13 13.05 10.78
CA ILE A 120 9.33 12.28 10.42
C ILE A 120 9.15 11.61 9.05
N LYS A 121 7.98 11.02 8.80
CA LYS A 121 7.60 10.38 7.53
C LYS A 121 6.10 10.57 7.27
N ALA A 122 5.62 10.14 6.11
CA ALA A 122 4.21 10.26 5.77
C ALA A 122 3.30 9.53 6.78
N ARG A 123 2.13 10.12 7.01
CA ARG A 123 0.99 9.57 7.76
C ARG A 123 -0.06 9.02 6.80
N ASN A 124 -1.03 8.29 7.33
CA ASN A 124 -2.12 7.71 6.52
C ASN A 124 -3.49 7.89 7.18
N SER A 125 -4.54 8.01 6.36
CA SER A 125 -5.94 8.15 6.79
C SER A 125 -6.86 7.34 5.85
N PRO A 126 -7.04 6.03 6.07
CA PRO A 126 -7.91 5.18 5.25
C PRO A 126 -9.38 5.59 5.41
N GLN A 127 -10.07 5.77 4.29
CA GLN A 127 -11.48 6.14 4.25
C GLN A 127 -12.24 5.32 3.21
N VAL A 128 -13.45 4.87 3.55
CA VAL A 128 -14.35 4.27 2.56
C VAL A 128 -14.87 5.40 1.65
N VAL A 129 -14.76 5.19 0.35
CA VAL A 129 -15.28 6.10 -0.68
C VAL A 129 -16.38 5.42 -1.48
N ASP A 130 -17.13 6.21 -2.26
CA ASP A 130 -18.14 5.68 -3.17
C ASP A 130 -17.52 4.88 -4.33
N ASP A 131 -18.37 4.11 -5.00
CA ASP A 131 -18.00 3.17 -6.06
C ASP A 131 -17.33 3.85 -7.27
N GLN A 132 -17.80 5.05 -7.65
CA GLN A 132 -17.26 5.80 -8.79
C GLN A 132 -15.86 6.31 -8.47
N THR A 133 -15.70 6.98 -7.32
CA THR A 133 -14.41 7.49 -6.85
C THR A 133 -13.39 6.36 -6.67
N GLY A 134 -13.81 5.27 -6.04
CA GLY A 134 -12.97 4.12 -5.76
C GLY A 134 -12.45 3.41 -7.01
N ARG A 135 -13.33 3.16 -7.99
CA ARG A 135 -12.92 2.55 -9.26
C ARG A 135 -11.94 3.42 -10.04
N ALA A 136 -12.16 4.73 -10.06
CA ALA A 136 -11.25 5.67 -10.71
C ALA A 136 -9.85 5.61 -10.06
N GLY A 137 -9.78 5.67 -8.72
CA GLY A 137 -8.51 5.57 -7.99
C GLY A 137 -7.79 4.24 -8.17
N VAL A 138 -8.53 3.13 -8.22
CA VAL A 138 -7.96 1.80 -8.52
C VAL A 138 -7.45 1.73 -9.97
N ALA A 139 -8.16 2.31 -10.94
CA ALA A 139 -7.75 2.33 -12.34
C ALA A 139 -6.43 3.11 -12.55
N GLU A 140 -6.19 4.16 -11.76
CA GLU A 140 -4.95 4.94 -11.74
C GLU A 140 -3.76 4.25 -11.04
N SER A 141 -3.98 3.06 -10.47
CA SER A 141 -3.04 2.35 -9.61
C SER A 141 -2.68 0.97 -10.18
N LYS A 142 -1.62 0.35 -9.66
CA LYS A 142 -1.19 -1.01 -10.03
C LYS A 142 -1.38 -2.03 -8.89
N LEU A 143 -1.84 -3.22 -9.24
CA LEU A 143 -2.11 -4.29 -8.29
C LEU A 143 -0.81 -4.81 -7.64
N ILE A 144 -0.82 -4.88 -6.32
CA ILE A 144 0.21 -5.54 -5.52
C ILE A 144 -0.16 -7.01 -5.39
N GLN A 145 0.83 -7.91 -5.47
CA GLN A 145 0.63 -9.29 -5.07
C GLN A 145 0.42 -9.34 -3.55
N ALA A 146 -0.83 -9.55 -3.13
CA ALA A 146 -1.19 -9.69 -1.72
C ALA A 146 -0.41 -10.84 -1.05
N GLN A 147 -0.18 -10.69 0.26
CA GLN A 147 0.59 -11.64 1.09
C GLN A 147 -0.27 -12.79 1.61
#